data_AF-A0A914KP39-F1
#
_entry.id   AF-A0A914KP39-F1
#
_cell.length_a   1.000
_cell.length_b   1.000
_cell.length_c   1.000
_cell.angle_alpha   90.00
_cell.angle_beta   90.00
_cell.angle_gamma   90.00
#
_symmetry.space_group_name_H-M   'P 1'
#
loop_
_entity.id
_entity.type
_entity.pdbx_description
1 polymer ?
#
loop_
_entity_poly.entity_id
_entity_poly.type
_entity_poly.pdbx_seq_one_letter_code
_entity_poly.pdbx_strand_id
1 'polypeptide(L)'
;MGTAYMSCLEELSKKKYKWEYVFTLQNDDIQIKTNEEIIRILKWLGGANDVQYQLDHKELIEKLNKKFNWTFKDLKLFRDEKLNNQVDTEGKLLSLKISKGLVQASLARPFVDFIVQKLDLTQLHHHINNCGEYACDELFFQTLVATDVLKAPNSFTHKCIDKDIYTPYFSRFSIWVEDPNTICPSGYNRHILCIFGLEDLSANLRDNTYIFANKIQADFDFGAILCWHEEMRSRTLVDKGLKRLNSTFYQNWPQAIFKLINLFIL
;
A
#
# COMPACT_ATOMS: atom_id res chain seq x y z
N MET A 1 10.24 9.28 3.32
CA MET A 1 10.09 7.81 3.25
C MET A 1 10.23 7.25 1.84
N GLY A 2 9.64 7.88 0.81
CA GLY A 2 9.72 7.40 -0.60
C GLY A 2 11.13 7.07 -1.13
N THR A 3 12.12 7.92 -0.88
CA THR A 3 13.52 7.65 -1.30
C THR A 3 14.09 6.38 -0.68
N ALA A 4 13.80 6.10 0.59
CA ALA A 4 14.29 4.89 1.26
C ALA A 4 13.65 3.63 0.65
N TYR A 5 12.35 3.67 0.33
CA TYR A 5 11.71 2.59 -0.39
C TYR A 5 12.37 2.36 -1.76
N MET A 6 12.62 3.43 -2.52
CA MET A 6 13.21 3.29 -3.85
C MET A 6 14.60 2.66 -3.83
N SER A 7 15.47 2.98 -2.87
CA SER A 7 16.77 2.31 -2.74
C SER A 7 16.64 0.79 -2.51
N CYS A 8 15.67 0.36 -1.69
CA CYS A 8 15.39 -1.07 -1.50
C CYS A 8 14.83 -1.71 -2.78
N LEU A 9 13.89 -1.04 -3.45
CA LEU A 9 13.27 -1.54 -4.68
C LEU A 9 14.27 -1.64 -5.83
N GLU A 10 15.23 -0.72 -5.94
CA GLU A 10 16.33 -0.77 -6.90
C GLU A 10 17.20 -2.02 -6.73
N GLU A 11 17.54 -2.38 -5.48
CA GLU A 11 18.28 -3.62 -5.20
C GLU A 11 17.43 -4.85 -5.55
N LEU A 12 16.17 -4.88 -5.10
CA LEU A 12 15.26 -6.01 -5.32
C LEU A 12 14.91 -6.21 -6.80
N SER A 13 14.90 -5.16 -7.62
CA SER A 13 14.65 -5.25 -9.06
C SER A 13 15.80 -5.86 -9.86
N LYS A 14 16.97 -6.12 -9.25
CA LYS A 14 18.07 -6.80 -9.94
C LYS A 14 17.67 -8.22 -10.36
N LYS A 15 18.04 -8.62 -11.58
CA LYS A 15 17.66 -9.91 -12.21
C LYS A 15 18.01 -11.16 -11.38
N LYS A 16 18.97 -11.07 -10.46
CA LYS A 16 19.34 -12.17 -9.55
C LYS A 16 18.23 -12.55 -8.57
N TYR A 17 17.34 -11.61 -8.24
CA TYR A 17 16.25 -11.84 -7.30
C TYR A 17 14.97 -12.21 -8.04
N LYS A 18 14.40 -13.36 -7.66
CA LYS A 18 13.13 -13.88 -8.18
C LYS A 18 12.06 -13.76 -7.10
N TRP A 19 11.11 -12.87 -7.31
CA TRP A 19 10.00 -12.61 -6.39
C TRP A 19 8.81 -12.06 -7.17
N GLU A 20 7.60 -12.22 -6.62
CA GLU A 20 6.35 -11.79 -7.28
C GLU A 20 5.74 -10.55 -6.63
N TYR A 21 5.90 -10.40 -5.32
CA TYR A 21 5.42 -9.26 -4.54
C TYR A 21 6.47 -8.74 -3.57
N VAL A 22 6.40 -7.44 -3.27
CA VAL A 22 7.12 -6.79 -2.17
C VAL A 22 6.11 -6.10 -1.26
N PHE A 23 6.40 -6.12 0.04
CA PHE A 23 5.61 -5.44 1.06
C PHE A 23 6.44 -4.34 1.69
N THR A 24 5.86 -3.17 1.93
CA THR A 24 6.50 -2.13 2.73
C THR A 24 6.20 -2.37 4.20
N LEU A 25 7.25 -2.57 5.00
CA LEU A 25 7.16 -2.83 6.44
C LEU A 25 7.91 -1.78 7.25
N GLN A 26 7.47 -1.60 8.49
CA GLN A 26 8.10 -0.79 9.53
C GLN A 26 8.53 -1.67 10.71
N ASN A 27 9.36 -1.11 11.60
CA ASN A 27 9.97 -1.87 12.70
C ASN A 27 8.96 -2.53 13.65
N ASP A 28 7.80 -1.90 13.85
CA ASP A 28 6.75 -2.37 14.77
C ASP A 28 5.65 -3.16 14.04
N ASP A 29 5.91 -3.59 12.80
CA ASP A 29 4.99 -4.45 12.04
C ASP A 29 5.18 -5.92 12.43
N ILE A 30 4.08 -6.65 12.56
CA ILE A 30 4.08 -8.10 12.77
C ILE A 30 3.22 -8.80 11.73
N GLN A 31 3.70 -9.95 11.27
CA GLN A 31 2.99 -10.80 10.32
C GLN A 31 1.83 -11.52 11.02
N ILE A 32 0.61 -11.37 10.49
CA ILE A 32 -0.61 -11.97 11.05
C ILE A 32 -1.28 -13.02 10.14
N LYS A 33 -0.59 -13.37 9.04
CA LYS A 33 -0.92 -14.48 8.14
C LYS A 33 0.30 -15.32 7.90
N THR A 34 0.20 -16.65 7.92
CA THR A 34 1.35 -17.52 7.62
C THR A 34 1.85 -17.30 6.19
N ASN A 35 3.08 -17.74 5.88
CA ASN A 35 3.59 -17.61 4.51
C ASN A 35 2.70 -18.34 3.48
N GLU A 36 2.14 -19.51 3.83
CA GLU A 36 1.20 -20.22 2.94
C GLU A 36 -0.10 -19.43 2.74
N GLU A 37 -0.61 -18.80 3.80
CA GLU A 37 -1.80 -17.95 3.72
C GLU A 37 -1.57 -16.72 2.85
N ILE A 38 -0.44 -16.02 3.03
CA ILE A 38 -0.07 -14.86 2.20
C ILE A 38 0.02 -15.27 0.73
N ILE A 39 0.69 -16.39 0.41
CA ILE A 39 0.79 -16.88 -0.97
C ILE A 39 -0.60 -17.11 -1.58
N ARG A 40 -1.56 -17.65 -0.81
CA ARG A 40 -2.93 -17.87 -1.31
C ARG A 40 -3.68 -16.57 -1.54
N ILE A 41 -3.57 -15.63 -0.61
CA ILE A 41 -4.15 -14.29 -0.76
C ILE A 41 -3.60 -13.62 -2.03
N LEU A 42 -2.28 -13.60 -2.21
CA LEU A 42 -1.64 -13.02 -3.39
C LEU A 42 -2.07 -13.71 -4.71
N LYS A 43 -2.26 -15.03 -4.69
CA LYS A 43 -2.78 -15.77 -5.85
C LYS A 43 -4.20 -15.35 -6.21
N TRP A 44 -5.06 -15.07 -5.23
CA TRP A 44 -6.41 -14.57 -5.49
C TRP A 44 -6.43 -13.12 -5.98
N LEU A 45 -5.52 -12.29 -5.49
CA LEU A 45 -5.32 -10.92 -6.00
C LEU A 45 -4.72 -10.92 -7.40
N GLY A 46 -4.09 -12.03 -7.78
CA GLY A 46 -3.68 -12.32 -9.14
C GLY A 46 -2.69 -11.31 -9.70
N GLY A 47 -1.87 -10.66 -8.88
CA GLY A 47 -0.89 -9.65 -9.30
C GLY A 47 -1.37 -8.19 -9.20
N ALA A 48 -2.54 -7.89 -8.64
CA ALA A 48 -2.96 -6.52 -8.33
C ALA A 48 -2.12 -5.89 -7.22
N ASN A 49 -1.81 -4.60 -7.34
CA ASN A 49 -1.20 -3.82 -6.25
C ASN A 49 -2.25 -3.49 -5.18
N ASP A 50 -1.84 -3.45 -3.91
CA ASP A 50 -2.66 -3.02 -2.78
C ASP A 50 -2.03 -1.80 -2.12
N VAL A 51 -2.78 -0.70 -2.12
CA VAL A 51 -2.48 0.52 -1.38
C VAL A 51 -3.79 1.05 -0.82
N GLN A 52 -3.74 1.70 0.34
CA GLN A 52 -4.89 2.35 0.93
C GLN A 52 -5.10 3.74 0.30
N TYR A 53 -6.36 4.17 0.16
CA TYR A 53 -6.74 5.52 -0.27
C TYR A 53 -7.64 6.20 0.77
N GLN A 54 -7.26 7.41 1.19
CA GLN A 54 -8.07 8.29 2.02
C GLN A 54 -8.81 9.32 1.14
N LEU A 55 -10.11 9.50 1.38
CA LEU A 55 -11.01 10.28 0.51
C LEU A 55 -11.25 11.71 1.02
N ASP A 56 -10.90 11.98 2.28
CA ASP A 56 -11.16 13.20 3.04
C ASP A 56 -10.05 14.26 2.93
N HIS A 57 -9.10 14.10 1.99
CA HIS A 57 -7.96 14.99 1.80
C HIS A 57 -8.02 15.87 0.55
N LYS A 58 -9.22 16.21 0.08
CA LYS A 58 -9.41 17.03 -1.13
C LYS A 58 -8.75 18.41 -1.02
N GLU A 59 -8.88 19.07 0.13
CA GLU A 59 -8.26 20.38 0.37
C GLU A 59 -6.73 20.34 0.28
N LEU A 60 -6.12 19.30 0.84
CA LEU A 60 -4.68 19.07 0.72
C LEU A 60 -4.27 18.89 -0.75
N ILE A 61 -5.00 18.06 -1.49
CA ILE A 61 -4.73 17.80 -2.91
C ILE A 61 -4.85 19.10 -3.73
N GLU A 62 -5.86 19.93 -3.46
CA GLU A 62 -6.01 21.24 -4.12
C GLU A 62 -4.85 22.19 -3.81
N LYS A 63 -4.40 22.27 -2.56
CA LYS A 63 -3.23 23.06 -2.18
C LYS A 63 -1.99 22.59 -2.94
N LEU A 64 -1.78 21.28 -3.02
CA LEU A 64 -0.64 20.70 -3.73
C LEU A 64 -0.70 20.94 -5.24
N ASN A 65 -1.89 20.89 -5.85
CA ASN A 65 -2.10 21.20 -7.26
C ASN A 65 -1.88 22.69 -7.59
N LYS A 66 -2.07 23.59 -6.63
CA LYS A 66 -1.72 25.02 -6.77
C LYS A 66 -0.22 25.28 -6.60
N LYS A 67 0.43 24.47 -5.75
CA LYS A 67 1.85 24.63 -5.40
C LYS A 67 2.81 23.99 -6.40
N PHE A 68 2.44 22.85 -6.97
CA PHE A 68 3.31 22.08 -7.86
C PHE A 68 2.62 21.74 -9.18
N ASN A 69 3.42 21.59 -10.23
CA ASN A 69 2.98 21.08 -11.52
C ASN A 69 3.24 19.57 -11.60
N TRP A 70 2.18 18.81 -11.84
CA TRP A 70 2.23 17.33 -11.85
C TRP A 70 2.27 16.73 -13.26
N THR A 71 2.44 17.56 -14.29
CA THR A 71 2.61 17.08 -15.67
C THR A 71 3.86 16.22 -15.80
N PHE A 72 3.81 15.18 -16.65
CA PHE A 72 4.96 14.31 -16.90
C PHE A 72 6.19 15.11 -17.37
N LYS A 73 5.94 16.20 -18.11
CA LYS A 73 6.94 17.15 -18.57
C LYS A 73 7.68 17.84 -17.42
N ASP A 74 6.95 18.44 -16.49
CA ASP A 74 7.53 19.20 -15.38
C ASP A 74 8.27 18.28 -14.39
N LEU A 75 7.68 17.10 -14.16
CA LEU A 75 8.27 16.05 -13.34
C LEU A 75 9.48 15.37 -14.01
N LYS A 76 9.67 15.53 -15.32
CA LYS A 76 10.60 14.69 -16.11
C LYS A 76 10.41 13.21 -15.79
N LEU A 77 9.14 12.79 -15.69
CA LEU A 77 8.73 11.57 -15.00
C LEU A 77 9.31 10.30 -15.61
N PHE A 78 9.43 10.23 -16.94
CA PHE A 78 10.00 9.10 -17.66
C PHE A 78 11.46 9.34 -17.99
N ARG A 79 12.27 8.28 -17.85
CA ARG A 79 13.66 8.26 -18.33
C ARG A 79 13.76 8.41 -19.85
N ASP A 80 12.77 7.92 -20.57
CA ASP A 80 12.60 8.23 -22.00
C ASP A 80 11.90 9.58 -22.15
N GLU A 81 12.67 10.61 -22.49
CA GLU A 81 12.20 11.99 -22.58
C GLU A 81 11.02 12.18 -23.56
N LYS A 82 10.89 11.31 -24.57
CA LYS A 82 9.78 11.38 -25.54
C LYS A 82 8.43 11.15 -24.87
N LEU A 83 8.39 10.36 -23.80
CA LEU A 83 7.17 10.05 -23.07
C LEU A 83 6.69 11.20 -22.17
N ASN A 84 7.55 12.19 -21.88
CA ASN A 84 7.20 13.30 -20.97
C ASN A 84 6.32 14.37 -21.63
N ASN A 85 6.24 14.41 -22.97
CA ASN A 85 5.43 15.39 -23.72
C ASN A 85 4.11 14.81 -24.23
N GLN A 86 3.69 13.65 -23.72
CA GLN A 86 2.41 13.05 -24.08
C GLN A 86 1.25 13.97 -23.69
N VAL A 87 0.21 13.97 -24.52
CA VAL A 87 -1.01 14.75 -24.33
C VAL A 87 -2.25 13.86 -24.38
N ASP A 88 -3.34 14.32 -23.78
CA ASP A 88 -4.65 13.71 -23.92
C ASP A 88 -5.31 14.06 -25.27
N THR A 89 -6.57 13.63 -25.44
CA THR A 89 -7.36 13.87 -26.66
C THR A 89 -7.65 15.35 -26.92
N GLU A 90 -7.51 16.21 -25.91
CA GLU A 90 -7.73 17.66 -26.01
C GLU A 90 -6.41 18.43 -26.19
N GLY A 91 -5.28 17.73 -26.31
CA GLY A 91 -3.96 18.32 -26.47
C GLY A 91 -3.35 18.84 -25.16
N LYS A 92 -3.92 18.50 -24.00
CA LYS A 92 -3.38 18.89 -22.70
C LYS A 92 -2.34 17.87 -22.24
N LEU A 93 -1.22 18.35 -21.69
CA LEU A 93 -0.14 17.50 -21.17
C LEU A 93 -0.68 16.53 -20.10
N LEU A 94 -0.29 15.26 -20.23
CA LEU A 94 -0.62 14.24 -19.24
C LEU A 94 0.07 14.55 -17.91
N SER A 95 -0.64 14.30 -16.82
CA SER A 95 -0.17 14.57 -15.46
C SER A 95 -0.48 13.42 -14.52
N LEU A 96 0.35 13.28 -13.48
CA LEU A 96 -0.01 12.48 -12.31
C LEU A 96 -1.26 13.06 -11.66
N LYS A 97 -2.14 12.19 -11.17
CA LYS A 97 -3.26 12.57 -10.32
C LYS A 97 -2.92 12.18 -8.88
N ILE A 98 -2.83 13.18 -8.02
CA ILE A 98 -2.39 12.99 -6.64
C ILE A 98 -3.46 12.29 -5.82
N SER A 99 -3.08 11.22 -5.14
CA SER A 99 -3.92 10.49 -4.19
C SER A 99 -3.19 10.37 -2.86
N LYS A 100 -3.92 10.45 -1.75
CA LYS A 100 -3.41 10.25 -0.39
C LYS A 100 -3.91 8.93 0.19
N GLY A 101 -3.14 8.34 1.08
CA GLY A 101 -3.54 7.16 1.83
C GLY A 101 -2.66 6.88 3.02
N LEU A 102 -2.15 5.65 3.13
CA LEU A 102 -1.21 5.22 4.19
C LEU A 102 0.06 4.62 3.56
N VAL A 103 1.18 4.66 4.28
CA VAL A 103 2.50 4.26 3.73
C VAL A 103 2.65 2.76 3.42
N GLN A 104 1.78 1.90 3.96
CA GLN A 104 1.80 0.47 3.66
C GLN A 104 1.37 0.17 2.22
N ALA A 105 2.07 -0.77 1.59
CA ALA A 105 1.78 -1.20 0.24
C ALA A 105 2.18 -2.66 0.04
N SER A 106 1.39 -3.38 -0.77
CA SER A 106 1.74 -4.67 -1.37
C SER A 106 1.87 -4.48 -2.88
N LEU A 107 3.08 -4.54 -3.41
CA LEU A 107 3.36 -4.17 -4.81
C LEU A 107 3.83 -5.38 -5.61
N ALA A 108 3.21 -5.60 -6.77
CA ALA A 108 3.58 -6.65 -7.69
C ALA A 108 4.88 -6.31 -8.43
N ARG A 109 5.70 -7.32 -8.72
CA ARG A 109 6.98 -7.18 -9.42
C ARG A 109 6.91 -6.35 -10.70
N PRO A 110 5.91 -6.52 -11.61
CA PRO A 110 5.84 -5.74 -12.83
C PRO A 110 5.69 -4.23 -12.58
N PHE A 111 4.92 -3.84 -11.55
CA PHE A 111 4.77 -2.44 -11.16
C PHE A 111 6.09 -1.88 -10.62
N VAL A 112 6.76 -2.63 -9.74
CA VAL A 112 8.05 -2.22 -9.17
C VAL A 112 9.11 -2.06 -10.24
N ASP A 113 9.24 -3.03 -11.15
CA ASP A 113 10.18 -2.93 -12.27
C ASP A 113 9.86 -1.74 -13.16
N PHE A 114 8.58 -1.44 -13.39
CA PHE A 114 8.18 -0.25 -14.14
C PHE A 114 8.64 1.04 -13.45
N ILE A 115 8.33 1.25 -12.17
CA ILE A 115 8.72 2.49 -11.48
C ILE A 115 10.24 2.59 -11.34
N VAL A 116 10.94 1.48 -11.08
CA VAL A 116 12.39 1.44 -10.92
C VAL A 116 13.12 1.64 -12.25
N GLN A 117 12.64 1.08 -13.35
CA GLN A 117 13.39 1.05 -14.63
C GLN A 117 12.91 2.06 -15.66
N LYS A 118 11.64 2.49 -15.61
CA LYS A 118 11.06 3.43 -16.59
C LYS A 118 10.94 4.85 -16.08
N LEU A 119 10.73 5.05 -14.79
CA LEU A 119 10.48 6.37 -14.23
C LEU A 119 11.72 7.00 -13.57
N ASP A 120 11.92 8.29 -13.78
CA ASP A 120 12.77 9.12 -12.94
C ASP A 120 11.88 9.83 -11.91
N LEU A 121 12.00 9.40 -10.64
CA LEU A 121 11.16 9.87 -9.55
C LEU A 121 11.79 11.04 -8.79
N THR A 122 12.90 11.60 -9.27
CA THR A 122 13.65 12.66 -8.56
C THR A 122 12.78 13.88 -8.27
N GLN A 123 12.08 14.40 -9.30
CA GLN A 123 11.21 15.56 -9.12
C GLN A 123 9.93 15.24 -8.33
N LEU A 124 9.38 14.03 -8.50
CA LEU A 124 8.24 13.58 -7.71
C LEU A 124 8.61 13.55 -6.21
N HIS A 125 9.74 12.97 -5.85
CA HIS A 125 10.25 12.99 -4.48
C HIS A 125 10.53 14.40 -3.99
N HIS A 126 11.06 15.28 -4.85
CA HIS A 126 11.26 16.68 -4.51
C HIS A 126 9.92 17.34 -4.12
N HIS A 127 8.88 17.20 -4.94
CA HIS A 127 7.56 17.78 -4.63
C HIS A 127 6.98 17.21 -3.33
N ILE A 128 7.05 15.89 -3.14
CA ILE A 128 6.54 15.21 -1.94
C ILE A 128 7.29 15.67 -0.68
N ASN A 129 8.62 15.72 -0.73
CA ASN A 129 9.44 16.15 0.42
C ASN A 129 9.25 17.64 0.76
N ASN A 130 8.87 18.46 -0.23
CA ASN A 130 8.64 19.89 -0.06
C ASN A 130 7.15 20.26 0.00
N CYS A 131 6.27 19.29 0.24
CA CYS A 131 4.82 19.50 0.28
C CYS A 131 4.40 20.56 1.32
N GLY A 132 5.10 20.63 2.46
CA GLY A 132 4.81 21.54 3.57
C GLY A 132 3.62 21.14 4.45
N GLU A 133 3.16 19.89 4.38
CA GLU A 133 1.98 19.37 5.08
C GLU A 133 2.33 18.06 5.81
N TYR A 134 1.49 17.61 6.75
CA TYR A 134 1.73 16.38 7.51
C TYR A 134 1.58 15.12 6.65
N ALA A 135 2.44 14.12 6.89
CA ALA A 135 2.38 12.79 6.28
C ALA A 135 2.31 12.79 4.74
N CYS A 136 3.14 13.58 4.08
CA CYS A 136 3.18 13.63 2.61
C CYS A 136 3.82 12.40 1.95
N ASP A 137 4.57 11.61 2.70
CA ASP A 137 5.07 10.33 2.24
C ASP A 137 3.93 9.34 1.89
N GLU A 138 2.73 9.56 2.42
CA GLU A 138 1.49 8.85 2.09
C GLU A 138 0.85 9.27 0.76
N LEU A 139 1.54 10.09 -0.04
CA LEU A 139 1.12 10.45 -1.40
C LEU A 139 1.78 9.56 -2.46
N PHE A 140 2.91 8.92 -2.12
CA PHE A 140 3.84 8.38 -3.11
C PHE A 140 3.27 7.19 -3.89
N PHE A 141 3.05 6.05 -3.22
CA PHE A 141 2.56 4.85 -3.90
C PHE A 141 1.12 5.03 -4.38
N GLN A 142 0.29 5.74 -3.62
CA GLN A 142 -1.09 6.05 -3.96
C GLN A 142 -1.19 6.76 -5.32
N THR A 143 -0.40 7.82 -5.50
CA THR A 143 -0.37 8.59 -6.76
C THR A 143 0.09 7.72 -7.93
N LEU A 144 1.17 6.95 -7.76
CA LEU A 144 1.73 6.13 -8.84
C LEU A 144 0.82 4.94 -9.20
N VAL A 145 0.15 4.33 -8.22
CA VAL A 145 -0.75 3.19 -8.45
C VAL A 145 -2.09 3.65 -9.02
N ALA A 146 -2.63 4.80 -8.64
CA ALA A 146 -3.96 5.25 -9.08
C ALA A 146 -3.97 6.02 -10.40
N THR A 147 -2.85 6.62 -10.83
CA THR A 147 -2.85 7.47 -12.04
C THR A 147 -3.12 6.64 -13.30
N ASP A 148 -4.34 6.71 -13.83
CA ASP A 148 -4.79 5.94 -15.01
C ASP A 148 -3.90 6.17 -16.25
N VAL A 149 -3.56 7.44 -16.51
CA VAL A 149 -2.79 7.85 -17.69
C VAL A 149 -1.31 7.43 -17.63
N LEU A 150 -0.82 7.02 -16.45
CA LEU A 150 0.54 6.47 -16.29
C LEU A 150 0.66 5.07 -16.90
N LYS A 151 -0.48 4.35 -17.03
CA LYS A 151 -0.55 2.96 -17.54
C LYS A 151 0.46 2.04 -16.87
N ALA A 152 0.69 2.23 -15.56
CA ALA A 152 1.60 1.39 -14.82
C ALA A 152 1.07 -0.05 -14.76
N PRO A 153 1.93 -1.08 -14.85
CA PRO A 153 1.49 -2.46 -14.73
C PRO A 153 0.77 -2.70 -13.41
N ASN A 154 -0.36 -3.41 -13.45
CA ASN A 154 -1.14 -3.74 -12.25
C ASN A 154 -1.62 -2.53 -11.44
N SER A 155 -1.73 -1.36 -12.08
CA SER A 155 -2.30 -0.16 -11.49
C SER A 155 -3.76 -0.34 -11.08
N PHE A 156 -4.23 0.59 -10.26
CA PHE A 156 -5.65 0.79 -9.97
C PHE A 156 -6.17 1.99 -10.78
N THR A 157 -7.30 2.58 -10.35
CA THR A 157 -7.89 3.75 -11.01
C THR A 157 -8.15 4.90 -10.05
N HIS A 158 -7.83 6.11 -10.52
CA HIS A 158 -8.14 7.33 -9.79
C HIS A 158 -9.65 7.63 -9.79
N LYS A 159 -10.41 7.04 -10.71
CA LYS A 159 -11.86 7.24 -10.83
C LYS A 159 -12.63 6.85 -9.56
N CYS A 160 -12.13 5.87 -8.80
CA CYS A 160 -12.73 5.50 -7.52
C CYS A 160 -12.54 6.61 -6.48
N ILE A 161 -11.35 7.22 -6.41
CA ILE A 161 -11.09 8.36 -5.54
C ILE A 161 -11.92 9.57 -5.97
N ASP A 162 -11.98 9.89 -7.26
CA ASP A 162 -12.75 11.03 -7.79
C ASP A 162 -14.27 10.92 -7.48
N LYS A 163 -14.77 9.69 -7.31
CA LYS A 163 -16.18 9.38 -7.00
C LYS A 163 -16.44 9.09 -5.53
N ASP A 164 -15.47 9.32 -4.64
CA ASP A 164 -15.56 9.02 -3.21
C ASP A 164 -15.95 7.55 -2.93
N ILE A 165 -15.50 6.62 -3.79
CA ILE A 165 -15.74 5.19 -3.61
C ILE A 165 -14.68 4.63 -2.67
N TYR A 166 -15.11 4.18 -1.50
CA TYR A 166 -14.25 3.49 -0.55
C TYR A 166 -13.60 2.27 -1.22
N THR A 167 -12.27 2.21 -1.12
CA THR A 167 -11.48 1.11 -1.65
C THR A 167 -10.79 0.41 -0.47
N PRO A 168 -11.15 -0.84 -0.17
CA PRO A 168 -10.57 -1.57 0.95
C PRO A 168 -9.12 -1.95 0.65
N TYR A 169 -8.33 -2.19 1.69
CA TYR A 169 -6.92 -2.58 1.61
C TYR A 169 -6.62 -3.66 2.67
N PHE A 170 -5.62 -4.50 2.43
CA PHE A 170 -5.31 -5.65 3.31
C PHE A 170 -3.85 -5.66 3.78
N SER A 171 -3.00 -4.78 3.23
CA SER A 171 -1.56 -4.76 3.50
C SER A 171 -1.25 -4.69 5.00
N ARG A 172 -1.89 -3.79 5.76
CA ARG A 172 -1.59 -3.62 7.18
C ARG A 172 -2.77 -3.14 8.01
N PHE A 173 -3.06 -3.84 9.09
CA PHE A 173 -4.07 -3.47 10.07
C PHE A 173 -3.48 -2.58 11.16
N SER A 174 -4.19 -1.51 11.50
CA SER A 174 -3.88 -0.63 12.63
C SER A 174 -5.17 -0.16 13.27
N ILE A 175 -5.14 0.04 14.59
CA ILE A 175 -6.25 0.66 15.33
C ILE A 175 -5.85 2.10 15.66
N TRP A 176 -6.59 3.05 15.10
CA TRP A 176 -6.45 4.48 15.35
C TRP A 176 -7.45 4.90 16.43
N VAL A 177 -6.95 5.26 17.61
CA VAL A 177 -7.76 5.69 18.76
C VAL A 177 -8.05 7.20 18.72
N GLU A 178 -8.50 7.67 17.56
CA GLU A 178 -8.93 9.07 17.37
C GLU A 178 -10.37 9.28 17.88
N ASP A 179 -11.25 8.30 17.66
CA ASP A 179 -12.58 8.27 18.24
C ASP A 179 -12.50 7.78 19.70
N PRO A 180 -13.05 8.53 20.69
CA PRO A 180 -13.10 8.10 22.09
C PRO A 180 -13.75 6.73 22.34
N ASN A 181 -14.59 6.25 21.43
CA ASN A 181 -15.24 4.95 21.50
C ASN A 181 -14.38 3.81 20.93
N THR A 182 -13.27 4.13 20.24
CA THR A 182 -12.35 3.11 19.74
C THR A 182 -11.53 2.56 20.89
N ILE A 183 -11.74 1.28 21.19
CA ILE A 183 -11.04 0.59 22.26
C ILE A 183 -9.73 0.02 21.70
N CYS A 184 -8.63 0.32 22.39
CA CYS A 184 -7.37 -0.42 22.27
C CYS A 184 -7.31 -1.41 23.45
N PRO A 185 -7.57 -2.72 23.24
CA PRO A 185 -7.65 -3.70 24.32
C PRO A 185 -6.47 -3.72 25.28
N SER A 186 -5.24 -3.50 24.79
CA SER A 186 -4.05 -3.38 25.65
C SER A 186 -4.06 -2.18 26.59
N GLY A 187 -4.95 -1.21 26.36
CA GLY A 187 -5.00 0.06 27.06
C GLY A 187 -3.87 1.03 26.71
N TYR A 188 -2.97 0.67 25.78
CA TYR A 188 -1.80 1.48 25.44
C TYR A 188 -1.80 1.95 23.99
N ASN A 189 -1.68 3.25 23.78
CA ASN A 189 -1.54 3.84 22.46
C ASN A 189 -0.41 4.87 22.45
N ARG A 190 0.20 5.06 21.27
CA ARG A 190 1.25 6.05 21.05
C ARG A 190 0.97 6.79 19.74
N HIS A 191 0.90 8.12 19.82
CA HIS A 191 0.51 8.98 18.69
C HIS A 191 -0.81 8.52 18.06
N ILE A 192 -1.83 8.28 18.90
CA ILE A 192 -3.17 7.80 18.55
C ILE A 192 -3.23 6.42 17.87
N LEU A 193 -2.12 5.68 17.81
CA LEU A 193 -2.07 4.30 17.32
C LEU A 193 -2.02 3.33 18.50
N CYS A 194 -2.93 2.38 18.52
CA CYS A 194 -2.92 1.28 19.48
C CYS A 194 -1.63 0.46 19.36
N ILE A 195 -1.01 0.16 20.50
CA ILE A 195 0.09 -0.79 20.59
C ILE A 195 -0.51 -2.11 21.08
N PHE A 196 -0.46 -3.13 20.24
CA PHE A 196 -1.07 -4.42 20.53
C PHE A 196 -0.36 -5.13 21.68
N GLY A 197 -1.14 -5.61 22.65
CA GLY A 197 -0.70 -6.48 23.74
C GLY A 197 -1.33 -7.87 23.65
N LEU A 198 -1.22 -8.66 24.72
CA LEU A 198 -1.83 -9.99 24.82
C LEU A 198 -3.35 -9.97 24.58
N GLU A 199 -4.03 -8.91 25.06
CA GLU A 199 -5.47 -8.70 24.93
C GLU A 199 -5.92 -8.57 23.47
N ASP A 200 -5.03 -8.10 22.59
CA ASP A 200 -5.30 -7.89 21.18
C ASP A 200 -5.16 -9.14 20.32
N LEU A 201 -4.38 -10.13 20.77
CA LEU A 201 -4.01 -11.27 19.93
C LEU A 201 -5.24 -12.03 19.43
N SER A 202 -6.16 -12.38 20.34
CA SER A 202 -7.39 -13.07 19.97
C SER A 202 -8.46 -12.13 19.44
N ALA A 203 -8.59 -10.93 20.03
CA ALA A 203 -9.68 -10.02 19.70
C ALA A 203 -9.50 -9.36 18.32
N ASN A 204 -8.27 -9.01 17.97
CA ASN A 204 -7.97 -8.13 16.84
C ASN A 204 -7.06 -8.77 15.79
N LEU A 205 -6.13 -9.66 16.16
CA LEU A 205 -5.12 -10.16 15.22
C LEU A 205 -5.46 -11.54 14.63
N ARG A 206 -5.98 -12.45 15.46
CA ARG A 206 -6.22 -13.86 15.11
C ARG A 206 -6.94 -13.99 13.78
N ASP A 207 -8.22 -13.63 13.73
CA ASP A 207 -9.10 -13.89 12.58
C ASP A 207 -9.23 -12.68 11.63
N ASN A 208 -8.29 -11.75 11.71
CA ASN A 208 -8.25 -10.53 10.91
C ASN A 208 -8.00 -10.82 9.42
N THR A 209 -8.43 -9.95 8.50
CA THR A 209 -8.26 -10.12 7.04
C THR A 209 -6.98 -9.52 6.48
N TYR A 210 -6.25 -8.74 7.27
CA TYR A 210 -5.00 -8.13 6.83
C TYR A 210 -3.84 -9.13 6.93
N ILE A 211 -2.73 -8.84 6.24
CA ILE A 211 -1.53 -9.71 6.24
C ILE A 211 -0.51 -9.32 7.31
N PHE A 212 -0.41 -8.03 7.63
CA PHE A 212 0.42 -7.48 8.70
C PHE A 212 -0.44 -6.67 9.67
N ALA A 213 0.07 -6.45 10.87
CA ALA A 213 -0.53 -5.58 11.88
C ALA A 213 0.53 -4.62 12.44
N ASN A 214 0.09 -3.42 12.82
CA ASN A 214 0.90 -2.35 13.40
C ASN A 214 0.09 -1.59 14.46
N LYS A 215 0.60 -1.38 15.68
CA LYS A 215 1.99 -1.59 16.15
C LYS A 215 2.06 -2.70 17.19
N ILE A 216 3.16 -3.45 17.22
CA ILE A 216 3.54 -4.26 18.37
C ILE A 216 4.98 -3.91 18.76
N GLN A 217 5.24 -3.77 20.06
CA GLN A 217 6.54 -3.32 20.57
C GLN A 217 7.02 -4.23 21.69
N ALA A 218 8.26 -4.73 21.56
CA ALA A 218 8.88 -5.60 22.56
C ALA A 218 9.00 -4.94 23.93
N ASP A 219 9.26 -3.62 23.95
CA ASP A 219 9.38 -2.84 25.19
C ASP A 219 8.03 -2.63 25.90
N PHE A 220 6.91 -2.81 25.20
CA PHE A 220 5.57 -2.73 25.78
C PHE A 220 5.11 -4.10 26.27
N ASP A 221 5.07 -5.10 25.37
CA ASP A 221 4.62 -6.46 25.70
C ASP A 221 5.37 -7.50 24.86
N PHE A 222 6.51 -7.96 25.38
CA PHE A 222 7.26 -9.05 24.77
C PHE A 222 6.51 -10.39 24.84
N GLY A 223 5.64 -10.58 25.83
CA GLY A 223 4.81 -11.78 25.98
C GLY A 223 3.84 -11.94 24.81
N ALA A 224 3.21 -10.83 24.38
CA ALA A 224 2.36 -10.81 23.20
C ALA A 224 3.10 -11.28 21.93
N ILE A 225 4.34 -10.83 21.74
CA ILE A 225 5.18 -11.26 20.61
C ILE A 225 5.44 -12.78 20.70
N LEU A 226 5.87 -13.29 21.85
CA LEU A 226 6.14 -14.71 22.04
C LEU A 226 4.89 -15.58 21.77
N CYS A 227 3.75 -15.23 22.37
CA CYS A 227 2.48 -15.93 22.15
C CYS A 227 2.06 -15.90 20.68
N TRP A 228 2.25 -14.77 20.00
CA TRP A 228 1.92 -14.67 18.58
C TRP A 228 2.85 -15.54 17.71
N HIS A 229 4.14 -15.60 18.03
CA HIS A 229 5.09 -16.48 17.35
C HIS A 229 4.74 -17.96 17.54
N GLU A 230 4.31 -18.37 18.73
CA GLU A 230 3.84 -19.74 18.99
C GLU A 230 2.57 -20.07 18.18
N GLU A 231 1.60 -19.15 18.15
CA GLU A 231 0.38 -19.29 17.34
C GLU A 231 0.71 -19.43 15.85
N MET A 232 1.58 -18.57 15.32
CA MET A 232 2.00 -18.60 13.91
C MET A 232 2.75 -19.89 13.56
N ARG A 233 3.58 -20.41 14.50
CA ARG A 233 4.24 -21.71 14.35
C ARG A 233 3.22 -22.86 14.38
N SER A 234 2.27 -22.83 15.30
CA SER A 234 1.19 -23.82 15.39
C SER A 234 0.36 -23.87 14.10
N ARG A 235 0.00 -22.70 13.54
CA ARG A 235 -0.70 -22.59 12.25
C ARG A 235 0.12 -23.05 11.05
N THR A 236 1.44 -23.03 11.16
CA THR A 236 2.31 -23.52 10.08
C THR A 236 2.44 -25.04 10.12
N LEU A 237 2.47 -25.65 11.32
CA LEU A 237 2.82 -27.05 11.51
C LEU A 237 1.64 -27.99 11.77
N VAL A 238 0.58 -27.51 12.43
CA VAL A 238 -0.52 -28.35 12.95
C VAL A 238 -1.81 -28.08 12.20
N ASP A 239 -2.29 -26.84 12.21
CA ASP A 239 -3.46 -26.41 11.46
C ASP A 239 -3.01 -25.45 10.37
N LYS A 240 -2.78 -25.96 9.14
CA LYS A 240 -2.22 -25.20 8.00
C LYS A 240 -2.94 -23.88 7.67
N GLY A 241 -4.03 -23.53 8.36
CA GLY A 241 -4.59 -22.18 8.33
C GLY A 241 -5.30 -21.88 7.01
N LEU A 242 -5.67 -22.92 6.27
CA LEU A 242 -6.22 -22.74 4.93
C LEU A 242 -7.73 -22.59 4.92
N LYS A 243 -8.39 -23.23 5.88
CA LYS A 243 -9.86 -23.19 6.02
C LYS A 243 -10.37 -21.87 6.60
N ARG A 244 -9.50 -21.08 7.25
CA ARG A 244 -9.84 -19.76 7.82
C ARG A 244 -9.86 -18.64 6.79
N LEU A 245 -9.20 -18.82 5.64
CA LEU A 245 -9.15 -17.79 4.63
C LEU A 245 -10.48 -17.72 3.89
N ASN A 246 -11.11 -16.54 3.88
CA ASN A 246 -12.29 -16.29 3.08
C ASN A 246 -11.86 -15.99 1.63
N SER A 247 -11.85 -17.01 0.77
CA SER A 247 -11.46 -16.85 -0.63
C SER A 247 -12.33 -15.85 -1.37
N THR A 248 -13.64 -15.87 -1.11
CA THR A 248 -14.62 -14.98 -1.74
C THR A 248 -14.34 -13.51 -1.41
N PHE A 249 -13.90 -13.22 -0.19
CA PHE A 249 -13.50 -11.87 0.23
C PHE A 249 -12.32 -11.33 -0.60
N TYR A 250 -11.25 -12.11 -0.76
CA TYR A 250 -10.06 -11.65 -1.51
C TYR A 250 -10.24 -11.73 -3.04
N GLN A 251 -11.03 -12.67 -3.55
CA GLN A 251 -11.31 -12.75 -5.00
C GLN A 251 -12.19 -11.59 -5.46
N ASN A 252 -13.11 -11.13 -4.61
CA ASN A 252 -13.97 -9.98 -4.91
C ASN A 252 -13.34 -8.64 -4.50
N TRP A 253 -12.02 -8.61 -4.26
CA TRP A 253 -11.32 -7.39 -3.92
C TRP A 253 -11.34 -6.40 -5.09
N PRO A 254 -11.69 -5.11 -4.90
CA PRO A 254 -11.86 -4.18 -6.02
C PRO A 254 -10.63 -4.06 -6.92
N GLN A 255 -9.43 -4.09 -6.35
CA GLN A 255 -8.17 -4.02 -7.08
C GLN A 255 -7.93 -5.30 -7.92
N ALA A 256 -8.33 -6.47 -7.40
CA ALA A 256 -8.27 -7.73 -8.13
C ALA A 256 -9.28 -7.76 -9.28
N ILE A 257 -10.53 -7.36 -9.02
CA ILE A 257 -11.58 -7.24 -10.04
C ILE A 257 -11.17 -6.25 -11.13
N PHE A 258 -10.68 -5.07 -10.77
CA PHE A 258 -10.26 -4.04 -11.71
C PHE A 258 -9.16 -4.55 -12.65
N LYS A 259 -8.18 -5.28 -12.11
CA LYS A 259 -7.14 -5.93 -12.94
C LYS A 259 -7.76 -6.91 -13.93
N LEU A 260 -8.68 -7.76 -13.49
CA LEU A 260 -9.33 -8.74 -14.36
C LEU A 260 -10.10 -8.05 -15.50
N ILE A 261 -10.87 -7.00 -15.20
CA ILE A 261 -11.61 -6.24 -16.22
C ILE A 261 -10.67 -5.64 -17.26
N ASN A 262 -9.56 -5.02 -16.84
CA ASN A 262 -8.61 -4.41 -17.78
C ASN A 262 -7.84 -5.43 -18.63
N LEU A 263 -7.72 -6.69 -18.19
CA LEU A 263 -7.16 -7.76 -19.01
C LEU A 263 -8.07 -8.15 -20.20
N PHE A 264 -9.37 -7.83 -20.14
CA PHE A 264 -10.35 -8.13 -21.20
C PHE A 264 -10.65 -6.93 -22.12
N ILE A 265 -10.12 -5.74 -21.83
CA ILE A 265 -10.34 -4.51 -22.61
C ILE A 265 -9.12 -4.16 -23.49
N LEU A 266 -8.00 -4.88 -23.33
CA LEU A 266 -6.79 -4.81 -24.16
C LEU A 266 -6.77 -5.94 -25.20
#